data_AF-A0A354URM2-F1
#
_entry.id   AF-A0A354URM2-F1
#
_cell.length_a   1.000
_cell.length_b   1.000
_cell.length_c   1.000
_cell.angle_alpha   90.00
_cell.angle_beta   90.00
_cell.angle_gamma   90.00
#
_symmetry.space_group_name_H-M   'P 1'
#
loop_
_entity.id
_entity.type
_entity.pdbx_description
1 polymer ?
#
loop_
_entity_poly.entity_id
_entity_poly.type
_entity_poly.pdbx_seq_one_letter_code
_entity_poly.pdbx_strand_id
1 'polypeptide(L)'
;MKKRLLSLFLALVMLVSLVPTTAFARSDDGSVRITSVNVINEDIQVKGYFYVPDGCNLVFAAYSESGKLLASQVNTMNPLYEEQMVEGQFQCYDLLELGELATVKVFALGKDNRLLGLPYETHSNATHDEGSWWDLWWEYDNGSLTVTYYGNDPATIPGTENLRGDTYPWEKYKDQITTLNLVNIDEVGSKAFKGYRALETVNADAYLSVGTQGFSNCANLKTVNARISGLGVSAFQGCSSLEELDVRQAQSIDPYALAGTAIGQVVLQNPEVNLTIDAFGGMKNLVYVSLPDGMTGVPGSRFVGAKNLQVVAGLENVTDIGEEAFQGTGMNAYTSKA
;
A
#
# COMPACT_ATOMS: atom_id res chain seq x y z
N MET A 1 38.92 23.03 7.31
CA MET A 1 38.12 23.92 6.44
C MET A 1 37.21 23.18 5.46
N LYS A 2 37.69 22.15 4.72
CA LYS A 2 36.89 21.43 3.70
C LYS A 2 35.59 20.75 4.23
N LYS A 3 35.62 20.05 5.38
CA LYS A 3 34.41 19.41 5.96
C LYS A 3 33.32 20.42 6.39
N ARG A 4 33.71 21.59 6.92
CA ARG A 4 32.74 22.63 7.32
C ARG A 4 32.12 23.34 6.11
N LEU A 5 32.88 23.54 5.04
CA LEU A 5 32.36 24.14 3.81
C LEU A 5 31.38 23.20 3.08
N LEU A 6 31.70 21.90 3.04
CA LEU A 6 30.83 20.87 2.49
C LEU A 6 29.54 20.71 3.30
N SER A 7 29.63 20.72 4.63
CA SER A 7 28.46 20.69 5.52
C SER A 7 27.58 21.94 5.38
N LEU A 8 28.16 23.13 5.19
CA LEU A 8 27.41 24.36 4.94
C LEU A 8 26.72 24.35 3.57
N PHE A 9 27.39 23.80 2.55
CA PHE A 9 26.83 23.64 1.20
C PHE A 9 25.69 22.62 1.18
N LEU A 10 25.86 21.46 1.82
CA LEU A 10 24.80 20.46 1.99
C LEU A 10 23.59 21.04 2.74
N ALA A 11 23.82 21.83 3.80
CA ALA A 11 22.76 22.54 4.51
C ALA A 11 22.05 23.60 3.65
N LEU A 12 22.77 24.25 2.71
CA LEU A 12 22.19 25.20 1.76
C LEU A 12 21.33 24.50 0.70
N VAL A 13 21.71 23.30 0.26
CA VAL A 13 20.94 22.49 -0.70
C VAL A 13 19.67 21.91 -0.05
N MET A 14 19.67 21.64 1.26
CA MET A 14 18.45 21.26 2.01
C MET A 14 17.33 22.31 1.93
N LEU A 15 17.64 23.59 1.71
CA LEU A 15 16.67 24.67 1.52
C LEU A 15 16.03 24.70 0.12
N VAL A 16 16.58 23.96 -0.85
CA VAL A 16 16.17 24.00 -2.27
C VAL A 16 15.15 22.91 -2.64
N SER A 17 14.70 22.08 -1.69
CA SER A 17 13.69 21.03 -1.92
C SER A 17 12.26 21.54 -2.21
N LEU A 18 12.09 22.83 -2.49
CA LEU A 18 10.82 23.51 -2.77
C LEU A 18 10.66 23.94 -4.24
N VAL A 19 11.59 23.57 -5.13
CA VAL A 19 11.51 23.97 -6.55
C VAL A 19 10.86 22.84 -7.37
N PRO A 20 9.83 23.13 -8.19
CA PRO A 20 9.16 22.14 -9.03
C PRO A 20 10.11 21.39 -9.98
N THR A 21 9.77 20.13 -10.25
CA THR A 21 10.48 19.06 -10.97
C THR A 21 10.90 19.31 -12.42
N THR A 22 10.77 20.52 -12.96
CA THR A 22 10.94 20.79 -14.41
C THR A 22 12.17 21.60 -14.81
N ALA A 23 13.12 21.90 -13.91
CA ALA A 23 14.19 22.87 -14.19
C ALA A 23 15.64 22.35 -14.01
N PHE A 24 16.01 21.23 -14.64
CA PHE A 24 17.39 20.98 -15.05
C PHE A 24 17.38 20.46 -16.49
N ALA A 25 17.25 21.40 -17.44
CA ALA A 25 17.43 21.09 -18.85
C ALA A 25 18.90 20.73 -19.11
N ARG A 26 19.12 19.84 -20.09
CA ARG A 26 20.46 19.47 -20.59
C ARG A 26 21.28 20.73 -20.85
N SER A 27 22.43 20.84 -20.19
CA SER A 27 23.39 21.93 -20.41
C SER A 27 24.66 21.38 -21.03
N ASP A 28 25.40 22.22 -21.76
CA ASP A 28 26.69 21.82 -22.37
C ASP A 28 27.72 21.36 -21.32
N ASP A 29 27.53 21.79 -20.07
CA ASP A 29 28.36 21.42 -18.91
C ASP A 29 28.00 20.04 -18.32
N GLY A 30 26.97 19.37 -18.87
CA GLY A 30 26.46 18.08 -18.40
C GLY A 30 25.05 18.15 -17.78
N SER A 31 24.48 16.97 -17.57
CA SER A 31 23.19 16.73 -16.89
C SER A 31 23.14 15.33 -16.30
N VAL A 32 22.55 15.20 -15.11
CA VAL A 32 22.32 13.90 -14.45
C VAL A 32 20.88 13.81 -13.98
N ARG A 33 20.21 12.70 -14.29
CA ARG A 33 18.88 12.36 -13.77
C ARG A 33 18.95 11.00 -13.09
N ILE A 34 18.99 11.02 -11.77
CA ILE A 34 18.90 9.80 -10.95
C ILE A 34 17.45 9.34 -10.94
N THR A 35 17.22 8.06 -11.22
CA THR A 35 15.87 7.45 -11.29
C THR A 35 15.60 6.51 -10.13
N SER A 36 16.64 5.92 -9.54
CA SER A 36 16.50 5.05 -8.37
C SER A 36 17.80 5.05 -7.56
N VAL A 37 17.66 5.03 -6.23
CA VAL A 37 18.74 4.83 -5.28
C VAL A 37 18.31 3.79 -4.26
N ASN A 38 19.02 2.67 -4.24
CA ASN A 38 18.83 1.60 -3.29
C ASN A 38 19.97 1.59 -2.28
N VAL A 39 19.63 1.58 -1.00
CA VAL A 39 20.61 1.49 0.09
C VAL A 39 20.54 0.08 0.65
N ILE A 40 21.61 -0.69 0.45
CA ILE A 40 21.72 -2.09 0.83
C ILE A 40 22.95 -2.25 1.73
N ASN A 41 22.75 -2.31 3.04
CA ASN A 41 23.84 -2.37 4.03
C ASN A 41 24.84 -1.20 3.85
N GLU A 42 26.09 -1.49 3.47
CA GLU A 42 27.15 -0.51 3.20
C GLU A 42 27.21 -0.06 1.73
N ASP A 43 26.32 -0.56 0.88
CA ASP A 43 26.30 -0.29 -0.56
C ASP A 43 25.15 0.61 -0.94
N ILE A 44 25.44 1.59 -1.80
CA ILE A 44 24.43 2.43 -2.44
C ILE A 44 24.43 2.12 -3.93
N GLN A 45 23.35 1.50 -4.40
CA GLN A 45 23.11 1.30 -5.81
C GLN A 45 22.40 2.51 -6.38
N VAL A 46 22.93 3.07 -7.46
CA VAL A 46 22.37 4.23 -8.15
C VAL A 46 22.05 3.83 -9.59
N LYS A 47 20.81 4.11 -10.01
CA LYS A 47 20.37 4.03 -11.40
C LYS A 47 19.99 5.42 -11.89
N GLY A 48 20.39 5.76 -13.12
CA GLY A 48 19.99 7.02 -13.73
C GLY A 48 20.58 7.25 -15.11
N TYR A 49 20.19 8.35 -15.73
CA TYR A 49 20.70 8.83 -17.01
C TYR A 49 21.78 9.89 -16.77
N PHE A 50 22.95 9.70 -17.37
CA PHE A 50 24.11 10.56 -17.15
C PHE A 50 24.70 11.05 -18.48
N TYR A 51 24.87 12.36 -18.57
CA TYR A 51 25.71 13.05 -19.56
C TYR A 51 26.68 13.95 -18.79
N VAL A 52 27.95 13.56 -18.68
CA VAL A 52 28.93 14.25 -17.82
C VAL A 52 30.26 14.41 -18.58
N PRO A 53 30.36 15.35 -19.54
CA PRO A 53 31.52 15.45 -20.44
C PRO A 53 32.84 15.75 -19.71
N ASP A 54 32.76 16.29 -18.50
CA ASP A 54 33.89 16.57 -17.63
C ASP A 54 34.05 15.57 -16.47
N GLY A 55 33.17 14.58 -16.38
CA GLY A 55 33.00 13.76 -15.17
C GLY A 55 32.22 14.50 -14.08
N CYS A 56 31.87 13.80 -13.01
CA CYS A 56 31.13 14.38 -11.89
C CYS A 56 31.48 13.71 -10.56
N ASN A 57 31.11 14.35 -9.46
CA ASN A 57 31.13 13.74 -8.13
C ASN A 57 29.71 13.37 -7.72
N LEU A 58 29.47 12.09 -7.46
CA LEU A 58 28.29 11.63 -6.75
C LEU A 58 28.52 11.78 -5.26
N VAL A 59 27.73 12.63 -4.61
CA VAL A 59 27.76 12.85 -3.17
C VAL A 59 26.58 12.13 -2.55
N PHE A 60 26.86 11.27 -1.58
CA PHE A 60 25.89 10.58 -0.76
C PHE A 60 25.89 11.23 0.62
N ALA A 61 24.74 11.59 1.14
CA ALA A 61 24.63 12.17 2.47
C ALA A 61 23.43 11.58 3.21
N ALA A 62 23.67 10.98 4.37
CA ALA A 62 22.64 10.42 5.21
C ALA A 62 22.34 11.35 6.40
N TYR A 63 21.07 11.51 6.73
CA TYR A 63 20.57 12.42 7.76
C TYR A 63 19.65 11.66 8.72
N SER A 64 19.68 12.03 10.01
CA SER A 64 18.68 11.59 10.98
C SER A 64 17.32 12.22 10.67
N GLU A 65 16.24 11.72 11.26
CA GLU A 65 14.91 12.37 11.25
C GLU A 65 14.95 13.85 11.65
N SER A 66 15.84 14.25 12.57
CA SER A 66 16.02 15.64 12.99
C SER A 66 16.76 16.54 11.97
N GLY A 67 17.13 16.00 10.80
CA GLY A 67 17.89 16.69 9.76
C GLY A 67 19.40 16.79 10.04
N LYS A 68 19.91 16.22 11.14
CA LYS A 68 21.35 16.14 11.43
C LYS A 68 22.05 15.22 10.43
N LEU A 69 23.12 15.71 9.78
CA LEU A 69 23.99 14.88 8.94
C LEU A 69 24.67 13.80 9.79
N LEU A 70 24.43 12.54 9.43
CA LEU A 70 24.96 11.36 10.10
C LEU A 70 26.18 10.81 9.37
N ALA A 71 26.10 10.66 8.05
CA ALA A 71 27.17 10.13 7.20
C ALA A 71 27.25 10.87 5.87
N SER A 72 28.43 10.87 5.23
CA SER A 72 28.56 11.38 3.86
C SER A 72 29.75 10.77 3.13
N GLN A 73 29.56 10.41 1.86
CA GLN A 73 30.59 9.86 0.98
C GLN A 73 30.58 10.58 -0.36
N VAL A 74 31.75 10.68 -1.00
CA VAL A 74 31.88 11.23 -2.36
C VAL A 74 32.54 10.19 -3.25
N ASN A 75 31.94 9.92 -4.41
CA ASN A 75 32.47 9.04 -5.43
C ASN A 75 32.63 9.81 -6.74
N THR A 76 33.83 9.78 -7.33
CA THR A 76 34.11 10.47 -8.58
C THR A 76 33.84 9.55 -9.76
N MET A 77 33.05 10.03 -10.72
CA MET A 77 32.78 9.34 -11.98
C MET A 77 33.61 9.92 -13.12
N ASN A 78 34.04 9.02 -14.01
CA ASN A 78 34.74 9.40 -15.22
C ASN A 78 33.81 10.12 -16.22
N PRO A 79 34.39 10.89 -17.17
CA PRO A 79 33.63 11.54 -18.22
C PRO A 79 32.77 10.61 -19.07
N LEU A 80 31.54 11.04 -19.37
CA LEU A 80 30.62 10.42 -20.31
C LEU A 80 30.19 11.44 -21.36
N TYR A 81 30.59 11.21 -22.62
CA TYR A 81 30.38 12.14 -23.73
C TYR A 81 29.02 12.00 -24.42
N GLU A 82 28.28 10.94 -24.10
CA GLU A 82 26.91 10.70 -24.56
C GLU A 82 26.02 10.36 -23.35
N GLU A 83 24.74 10.69 -23.45
CA GLU A 83 23.77 10.33 -22.42
C GLU A 83 23.54 8.82 -22.44
N GLN A 84 23.73 8.17 -21.29
CA GLN A 84 23.47 6.74 -21.16
C GLN A 84 22.94 6.39 -19.77
N MET A 85 22.26 5.25 -19.69
CA MET A 85 21.87 4.64 -18.43
C MET A 85 23.10 4.09 -17.71
N VAL A 86 23.29 4.53 -16.47
CA VAL A 86 24.31 4.04 -15.56
C VAL A 86 23.62 3.33 -14.41
N GLU A 87 24.09 2.12 -14.13
CA GLU A 87 23.79 1.37 -12.92
C GLU A 87 25.12 1.09 -12.20
N GLY A 88 25.29 1.68 -11.02
CA GLY A 88 26.54 1.62 -10.27
C GLY A 88 26.31 1.32 -8.80
N GLN A 89 27.19 0.50 -8.22
CA GLN A 89 27.21 0.21 -6.80
C GLN A 89 28.39 0.93 -6.15
N PHE A 90 28.11 1.72 -5.12
CA PHE A 90 29.07 2.59 -4.45
C PHE A 90 29.11 2.29 -2.96
N GLN A 91 30.30 2.02 -2.42
CA GLN A 91 30.46 1.74 -1.00
C GLN A 91 30.39 3.02 -0.16
N CYS A 92 29.66 2.95 0.95
CA CYS A 92 29.55 3.99 1.97
C CYS A 92 29.53 3.32 3.35
N TYR A 93 30.71 3.01 3.88
CA TYR A 93 30.88 2.30 5.16
C TYR A 93 30.24 3.02 6.36
N ASP A 94 30.15 4.35 6.31
CA ASP A 94 29.53 5.16 7.36
C ASP A 94 27.99 4.96 7.44
N LEU A 95 27.38 4.23 6.50
CA LEU A 95 25.95 3.89 6.54
C LEU A 95 25.62 2.76 7.54
N LEU A 96 26.60 1.94 7.93
CA LEU A 96 26.41 0.79 8.83
C LEU A 96 25.87 1.18 10.22
N GLU A 97 26.07 2.44 10.62
CA GLU A 97 25.66 2.97 11.92
C GLU A 97 24.34 3.78 11.85
N LEU A 98 23.68 3.83 10.69
CA LEU A 98 22.42 4.54 10.55
C LEU A 98 21.29 3.70 11.18
N GLY A 99 20.52 4.34 12.06
CA GLY A 99 19.26 3.76 12.51
C GLY A 99 18.29 3.57 11.34
N GLU A 100 17.30 2.69 11.52
CA GLU A 100 16.14 2.61 10.63
C GLU A 100 15.60 4.04 10.41
N LEU A 101 15.26 4.39 9.16
CA LEU A 101 14.68 5.68 8.73
C LEU A 101 15.63 6.85 8.41
N ALA A 102 16.96 6.70 8.45
CA ALA A 102 17.83 7.82 8.07
C ALA A 102 17.62 8.23 6.59
N THR A 103 17.35 9.51 6.31
CA THR A 103 17.19 10.01 4.94
C THR A 103 18.54 10.04 4.22
N VAL A 104 18.68 9.33 3.11
CA VAL A 104 19.84 9.36 2.22
C VAL A 104 19.53 10.24 1.01
N LYS A 105 20.36 11.25 0.78
CA LYS A 105 20.29 12.12 -0.39
C LYS A 105 21.49 11.87 -1.31
N VAL A 106 21.24 11.78 -2.61
CA VAL A 106 22.27 11.63 -3.63
C VAL A 106 22.28 12.86 -4.53
N PHE A 107 23.46 13.47 -4.67
CA PHE A 107 23.69 14.66 -5.48
C PHE A 107 24.70 14.35 -6.57
N ALA A 108 24.49 14.85 -7.78
CA ALA A 108 25.51 14.88 -8.82
C ALA A 108 26.08 16.30 -8.94
N LEU A 109 27.38 16.44 -8.69
CA LEU A 109 28.09 17.72 -8.74
C LEU A 109 29.11 17.73 -9.87
N GLY A 110 29.12 18.80 -10.67
CA GLY A 110 30.16 19.06 -11.67
C GLY A 110 31.51 19.40 -11.06
N LYS A 111 32.54 19.58 -11.89
CA LYS A 111 33.89 19.98 -11.43
C LYS A 111 33.92 21.30 -10.66
N ASP A 112 32.98 22.19 -10.97
CA ASP A 112 32.76 23.48 -10.32
C ASP A 112 31.91 23.39 -9.03
N ASN A 113 31.51 22.18 -8.64
CA ASN A 113 30.56 21.88 -7.55
C ASN A 113 29.12 22.37 -7.80
N ARG A 114 28.75 22.67 -9.06
CA ARG A 114 27.35 22.95 -9.41
C ARG A 114 26.55 21.65 -9.47
N LEU A 115 25.29 21.69 -9.04
CA LEU A 115 24.35 20.58 -9.25
C LEU A 115 24.14 20.35 -10.75
N LEU A 116 24.32 19.11 -11.20
CA LEU A 116 24.05 18.67 -12.57
C LEU A 116 22.62 18.14 -12.74
N GLY A 117 21.87 18.07 -11.64
CA GLY A 117 20.49 17.61 -11.60
C GLY A 117 19.88 17.79 -10.21
N LEU A 118 18.59 17.45 -10.09
CA LEU A 118 17.92 17.47 -8.79
C LEU A 118 18.50 16.38 -7.88
N PRO A 119 18.64 16.65 -6.57
CA PRO A 119 18.97 15.62 -5.61
C PRO A 119 17.91 14.51 -5.59
N TYR A 120 18.34 13.26 -5.50
CA TYR A 120 17.44 12.14 -5.22
C TYR A 120 17.40 11.92 -3.71
N GLU A 121 16.22 11.70 -3.15
CA GLU A 121 16.02 11.45 -1.72
C GLU A 121 15.43 10.06 -1.52
N THR A 122 16.01 9.31 -0.60
CA THR A 122 15.62 7.94 -0.24
C THR A 122 15.87 7.73 1.26
N HIS A 123 15.59 6.56 1.81
CA HIS A 123 15.93 6.22 3.21
C HIS A 123 17.02 5.15 3.27
N SER A 124 17.72 5.05 4.40
CA SER A 124 18.90 4.18 4.60
C SER A 124 18.59 2.68 4.62
N ASN A 125 17.33 2.31 4.33
CA ASN A 125 16.83 0.95 4.08
C ASN A 125 15.71 0.98 3.01
N ALA A 126 15.64 2.03 2.19
CA ALA A 126 14.66 2.09 1.11
C ALA A 126 15.03 1.04 0.07
N THR A 127 14.30 -0.06 0.14
CA THR A 127 14.30 -1.12 -0.84
C THR A 127 13.31 -0.74 -1.92
N HIS A 128 13.82 -0.30 -3.07
CA HIS A 128 13.07 -0.28 -4.32
C HIS A 128 13.30 -1.61 -5.04
N ASP A 129 12.23 -2.32 -5.34
CA ASP A 129 12.25 -3.55 -6.12
C ASP A 129 11.01 -3.64 -7.00
N GLU A 130 11.16 -4.17 -8.20
CA GLU A 130 10.08 -4.19 -9.18
C GLU A 130 10.24 -5.37 -10.12
N GLY A 131 9.16 -5.74 -10.79
CA GLY A 131 9.23 -6.74 -11.84
C GLY A 131 7.89 -7.06 -12.45
N SER A 132 7.94 -7.96 -13.43
CA SER A 132 6.76 -8.59 -13.99
C SER A 132 6.57 -9.97 -13.39
N TRP A 133 5.32 -10.34 -13.13
CA TRP A 133 4.93 -11.65 -12.69
C TRP A 133 3.61 -12.03 -13.36
N TRP A 134 3.71 -13.03 -14.25
CA TRP A 134 2.69 -13.30 -15.26
C TRP A 134 2.34 -12.00 -16.00
N ASP A 135 1.06 -11.65 -16.11
CA ASP A 135 0.64 -10.43 -16.79
C ASP A 135 0.59 -9.20 -15.87
N LEU A 136 1.00 -9.34 -14.59
CA LEU A 136 1.03 -8.26 -13.61
C LEU A 136 2.42 -7.62 -13.56
N TRP A 137 2.44 -6.30 -13.39
CA TRP A 137 3.63 -5.56 -12.97
C TRP A 137 3.52 -5.23 -11.49
N TRP A 138 4.62 -5.29 -10.76
CA TRP A 138 4.64 -4.90 -9.36
C TRP A 138 5.86 -4.04 -9.06
N GLU A 139 5.69 -3.15 -8.11
CA GLU A 139 6.69 -2.20 -7.63
C GLU A 139 6.55 -2.10 -6.12
N TYR A 140 7.62 -2.37 -5.40
CA TYR A 140 7.73 -2.18 -3.98
C TYR A 140 8.72 -1.05 -3.73
N ASP A 141 8.23 0.02 -3.09
CA ASP A 141 9.03 1.17 -2.68
C ASP A 141 8.76 1.44 -1.21
N ASN A 142 9.73 1.08 -0.36
CA ASN A 142 9.79 1.46 1.05
C ASN A 142 8.45 1.29 1.82
N GLY A 143 7.88 0.09 1.78
CA GLY A 143 6.62 -0.23 2.47
C GLY A 143 5.36 -0.03 1.61
N SER A 144 5.46 0.61 0.45
CA SER A 144 4.36 0.71 -0.52
C SER A 144 4.53 -0.34 -1.61
N LEU A 145 3.59 -1.27 -1.72
CA LEU A 145 3.49 -2.21 -2.83
C LEU A 145 2.40 -1.71 -3.80
N THR A 146 2.78 -1.50 -5.06
CA THR A 146 1.85 -1.23 -6.16
C THR A 146 1.81 -2.45 -7.07
N VAL A 147 0.62 -2.96 -7.36
CA VAL A 147 0.38 -4.04 -8.33
C VAL A 147 -0.50 -3.49 -9.45
N THR A 148 -0.01 -3.56 -10.67
CA THR A 148 -0.61 -2.94 -11.85
C THR A 148 -0.87 -3.98 -12.94
N TYR A 149 -2.06 -3.93 -13.52
CA TYR A 149 -2.37 -4.62 -14.77
C TYR A 149 -2.57 -3.62 -15.91
N TYR A 150 -1.85 -3.80 -17.02
CA TYR A 150 -1.88 -2.88 -18.16
C TYR A 150 -2.89 -3.27 -19.26
N GLY A 151 -3.68 -4.34 -19.05
CA GLY A 151 -4.73 -4.72 -20.01
C GLY A 151 -5.95 -3.80 -19.96
N ASN A 152 -6.88 -4.01 -20.90
CA ASN A 152 -8.07 -3.15 -21.02
C ASN A 152 -9.12 -3.42 -19.94
N ASP A 153 -9.29 -4.69 -19.58
CA ASP A 153 -10.22 -5.11 -18.52
C ASP A 153 -9.40 -5.36 -17.24
N PRO A 154 -9.96 -5.12 -16.04
CA PRO A 154 -9.25 -5.39 -14.80
C PRO A 154 -8.83 -6.86 -14.66
N ALA A 155 -7.75 -7.10 -13.91
CA ALA A 155 -7.24 -8.45 -13.68
C ALA A 155 -7.40 -8.92 -12.23
N THR A 156 -7.24 -10.23 -12.06
CA THR A 156 -7.24 -10.90 -10.76
C THR A 156 -5.83 -11.13 -10.26
N ILE A 157 -5.55 -10.79 -8.99
CA ILE A 157 -4.44 -11.37 -8.24
C ILE A 157 -4.87 -12.79 -7.83
N PRO A 158 -4.21 -13.86 -8.32
CA PRO A 158 -4.64 -15.23 -8.06
C PRO A 158 -4.53 -15.58 -6.57
N GLY A 159 -5.44 -16.43 -6.08
CA GLY A 159 -5.34 -17.01 -4.75
C GLY A 159 -4.15 -17.98 -4.62
N THR A 160 -3.71 -18.22 -3.39
CA THR A 160 -2.53 -19.07 -3.09
C THR A 160 -2.65 -20.49 -3.66
N GLU A 161 -3.86 -21.03 -3.74
CA GLU A 161 -4.16 -22.34 -4.34
C GLU A 161 -3.91 -22.39 -5.85
N ASN A 162 -3.92 -21.25 -6.52
CA ASN A 162 -3.78 -21.13 -7.97
C ASN A 162 -2.35 -20.81 -8.43
N LEU A 163 -1.39 -20.70 -7.49
CA LEU A 163 0.00 -20.37 -7.78
C LEU A 163 0.80 -21.53 -8.39
N ARG A 164 0.24 -22.76 -8.45
CA ARG A 164 0.88 -23.94 -9.07
C ARG A 164 2.31 -24.24 -8.55
N GLY A 165 2.56 -23.97 -7.28
CA GLY A 165 3.87 -24.15 -6.64
C GLY A 165 4.78 -22.92 -6.67
N ASP A 166 4.34 -21.83 -7.28
CA ASP A 166 4.98 -20.51 -7.23
C ASP A 166 4.62 -19.73 -5.95
N THR A 167 5.24 -18.59 -5.75
CA THR A 167 4.97 -17.64 -4.65
C THR A 167 4.82 -16.23 -5.20
N TYR A 168 4.09 -15.35 -4.50
CA TYR A 168 4.05 -13.94 -4.88
C TYR A 168 5.46 -13.33 -4.85
N PRO A 169 5.89 -12.58 -5.88
CA PRO A 169 7.23 -11.99 -5.93
C PRO A 169 7.56 -11.07 -4.73
N TRP A 170 6.53 -10.41 -4.20
CA TRP A 170 6.61 -9.49 -3.08
C TRP A 170 6.45 -10.17 -1.70
N GLU A 171 6.32 -11.50 -1.62
CA GLU A 171 6.14 -12.20 -0.34
C GLU A 171 7.32 -11.98 0.62
N LYS A 172 8.53 -11.74 0.09
CA LYS A 172 9.71 -11.36 0.89
C LYS A 172 9.55 -10.03 1.65
N TYR A 173 8.62 -9.18 1.25
CA TYR A 173 8.32 -7.89 1.87
C TYR A 173 7.05 -7.91 2.73
N LYS A 174 6.43 -9.08 2.93
CA LYS A 174 5.16 -9.27 3.65
C LYS A 174 5.05 -8.49 4.97
N ASP A 175 6.12 -8.52 5.77
CA ASP A 175 6.14 -7.90 7.10
C ASP A 175 6.49 -6.40 7.08
N GLN A 176 6.77 -5.83 5.91
CA GLN A 176 7.14 -4.42 5.71
C GLN A 176 6.11 -3.63 4.91
N ILE A 177 5.27 -4.31 4.12
CA ILE A 177 4.24 -3.66 3.31
C ILE A 177 3.20 -3.03 4.23
N THR A 178 3.15 -1.70 4.24
CA THR A 178 2.18 -0.87 4.97
C THR A 178 1.09 -0.33 4.07
N THR A 179 1.36 -0.16 2.77
CA THR A 179 0.39 0.33 1.78
C THR A 179 0.36 -0.60 0.58
N LEU A 180 -0.85 -0.97 0.15
CA LEU A 180 -1.10 -1.73 -1.08
C LEU A 180 -1.91 -0.88 -2.05
N ASN A 181 -1.39 -0.65 -3.26
CA ASN A 181 -2.08 0.01 -4.35
C ASN A 181 -2.37 -1.00 -5.46
N LEU A 182 -3.65 -1.17 -5.77
CA LEU A 182 -4.15 -2.06 -6.81
C LEU A 182 -4.62 -1.21 -7.99
N VAL A 183 -3.90 -1.27 -9.10
CA VAL A 183 -4.18 -0.49 -10.31
C VAL A 183 -4.71 -1.42 -11.38
N ASN A 184 -5.98 -1.22 -11.75
CA ASN A 184 -6.71 -2.03 -12.72
C ASN A 184 -6.82 -3.52 -12.29
N ILE A 185 -7.12 -3.74 -11.01
CA ILE A 185 -7.32 -5.07 -10.41
C ILE A 185 -8.73 -5.15 -9.82
N ASP A 186 -9.54 -6.09 -10.26
CA ASP A 186 -10.92 -6.29 -9.78
C ASP A 186 -11.08 -7.43 -8.79
N GLU A 187 -10.08 -8.31 -8.64
CA GLU A 187 -10.16 -9.41 -7.70
C GLU A 187 -8.83 -9.68 -6.98
N VAL A 188 -8.93 -9.86 -5.66
CA VAL A 188 -7.86 -10.43 -4.82
C VAL A 188 -8.28 -11.83 -4.41
N GLY A 189 -7.63 -12.83 -4.96
CA GLY A 189 -7.96 -14.24 -4.73
C GLY A 189 -7.65 -14.72 -3.30
N SER A 190 -8.02 -15.97 -3.02
CA SER A 190 -7.98 -16.51 -1.67
C SER A 190 -6.59 -16.45 -1.03
N LYS A 191 -6.55 -15.96 0.21
CA LYS A 191 -5.34 -15.84 1.06
C LYS A 191 -4.19 -15.03 0.47
N ALA A 192 -4.39 -14.28 -0.61
CA ALA A 192 -3.31 -13.57 -1.31
C ALA A 192 -2.51 -12.63 -0.41
N PHE A 193 -3.19 -11.89 0.47
CA PHE A 193 -2.58 -11.00 1.46
C PHE A 193 -2.88 -11.44 2.90
N LYS A 194 -3.11 -12.74 3.10
CA LYS A 194 -3.37 -13.28 4.46
C LYS A 194 -2.15 -13.05 5.36
N GLY A 195 -2.41 -12.44 6.52
CA GLY A 195 -1.43 -12.23 7.57
C GLY A 195 -0.38 -11.17 7.26
N TYR A 196 -0.64 -10.24 6.34
CA TYR A 196 0.21 -9.07 6.12
C TYR A 196 0.00 -8.10 7.31
N ARG A 197 0.69 -8.36 8.41
CA ARG A 197 0.41 -7.71 9.71
C ARG A 197 0.80 -6.23 9.75
N ALA A 198 1.74 -5.81 8.91
CA ALA A 198 2.15 -4.41 8.78
C ALA A 198 1.20 -3.59 7.88
N LEU A 199 0.36 -4.24 7.06
CA LEU A 199 -0.51 -3.57 6.11
C LEU A 199 -1.50 -2.67 6.84
N GLU A 200 -1.50 -1.38 6.52
CA GLU A 200 -2.35 -0.35 7.10
C GLU A 200 -3.41 0.17 6.14
N THR A 201 -3.09 0.24 4.85
CA THR A 201 -3.95 0.84 3.82
C THR A 201 -3.98 -0.01 2.55
N VAL A 202 -5.19 -0.21 2.00
CA VAL A 202 -5.40 -0.76 0.65
C VAL A 202 -6.11 0.27 -0.20
N ASN A 203 -5.63 0.52 -1.41
CA ASN A 203 -6.24 1.39 -2.41
C ASN A 203 -6.53 0.58 -3.67
N ALA A 204 -7.72 0.71 -4.25
CA ALA A 204 -8.06 0.12 -5.55
C ALA A 204 -8.90 1.10 -6.39
N ASP A 205 -8.61 1.18 -7.69
CA ASP A 205 -9.33 2.05 -8.64
C ASP A 205 -10.57 1.37 -9.26
N ALA A 206 -10.55 0.04 -9.39
CA ALA A 206 -11.68 -0.77 -9.84
C ALA A 206 -12.59 -1.21 -8.68
N TYR A 207 -13.76 -1.76 -9.03
CA TYR A 207 -14.59 -2.48 -8.05
C TYR A 207 -13.88 -3.77 -7.65
N LEU A 208 -13.70 -3.97 -6.35
CA LEU A 208 -12.85 -5.02 -5.81
C LEU A 208 -13.68 -6.15 -5.21
N SER A 209 -13.50 -7.36 -5.73
CA SER A 209 -13.90 -8.62 -5.11
C SER A 209 -12.75 -9.17 -4.28
N VAL A 210 -13.03 -9.65 -3.08
CA VAL A 210 -12.01 -10.24 -2.19
C VAL A 210 -12.37 -11.68 -1.89
N GLY A 211 -11.53 -12.61 -2.32
CA GLY A 211 -11.69 -14.04 -2.13
C GLY A 211 -11.53 -14.50 -0.68
N THR A 212 -11.66 -15.81 -0.48
CA THR A 212 -11.65 -16.43 0.85
C THR A 212 -10.36 -16.09 1.61
N GLN A 213 -10.50 -15.48 2.79
CA GLN A 213 -9.38 -15.06 3.63
C GLN A 213 -8.37 -14.11 2.94
N GLY A 214 -8.76 -13.40 1.86
CA GLY A 214 -7.88 -12.57 1.04
C GLY A 214 -6.97 -11.62 1.86
N PHE A 215 -7.53 -10.95 2.87
CA PHE A 215 -6.83 -10.05 3.79
C PHE A 215 -6.94 -10.52 5.26
N SER A 216 -7.24 -11.79 5.52
CA SER A 216 -7.46 -12.26 6.89
C SER A 216 -6.22 -12.05 7.77
N ASN A 217 -6.42 -11.61 9.01
CA ASN A 217 -5.38 -11.32 10.02
C ASN A 217 -4.39 -10.19 9.64
N CYS A 218 -4.80 -9.23 8.81
CA CYS A 218 -4.07 -7.96 8.65
C CYS A 218 -4.44 -7.02 9.82
N ALA A 219 -3.87 -7.28 11.00
CA ALA A 219 -4.32 -6.65 12.26
C ALA A 219 -4.19 -5.12 12.27
N ASN A 220 -3.24 -4.56 11.52
CA ASN A 220 -3.01 -3.12 11.41
C ASN A 220 -3.78 -2.45 10.26
N LEU A 221 -4.53 -3.20 9.44
CA LEU A 221 -5.28 -2.65 8.30
C LEU A 221 -6.38 -1.75 8.84
N LYS A 222 -6.27 -0.45 8.60
CA LYS A 222 -7.18 0.60 9.07
C LYS A 222 -8.18 1.02 8.00
N THR A 223 -7.70 1.11 6.76
CA THR A 223 -8.44 1.75 5.67
C THR A 223 -8.39 0.89 4.41
N VAL A 224 -9.55 0.68 3.79
CA VAL A 224 -9.66 0.09 2.45
C VAL A 224 -10.41 1.07 1.56
N ASN A 225 -9.67 1.80 0.73
CA ASN A 225 -10.17 2.74 -0.26
C ASN A 225 -10.50 1.99 -1.55
N ALA A 226 -11.54 1.16 -1.50
CA ALA A 226 -12.05 0.40 -2.64
C ALA A 226 -13.58 0.32 -2.58
N ARG A 227 -14.22 0.27 -3.75
CA ARG A 227 -15.64 -0.08 -3.83
C ARG A 227 -15.75 -1.59 -3.89
N ILE A 228 -16.37 -2.20 -2.88
CA ILE A 228 -16.42 -3.66 -2.80
C ILE A 228 -17.57 -4.21 -3.65
N SER A 229 -17.26 -5.13 -4.55
CA SER A 229 -18.25 -5.90 -5.33
C SER A 229 -18.63 -7.21 -4.65
N GLY A 230 -17.72 -7.84 -3.91
CA GLY A 230 -17.99 -9.10 -3.23
C GLY A 230 -16.97 -9.41 -2.15
N LEU A 231 -17.41 -10.06 -1.09
CA LEU A 231 -16.54 -10.55 -0.01
C LEU A 231 -16.75 -12.04 0.18
N GLY A 232 -15.66 -12.80 0.01
CA GLY A 232 -15.59 -14.22 0.27
C GLY A 232 -15.44 -14.56 1.76
N VAL A 233 -15.52 -15.85 2.06
CA VAL A 233 -15.48 -16.37 3.43
C VAL A 233 -14.30 -15.80 4.21
N SER A 234 -14.56 -15.13 5.33
CA SER A 234 -13.52 -14.56 6.20
C SER A 234 -12.53 -13.59 5.51
N ALA A 235 -12.95 -12.92 4.41
CA ALA A 235 -12.11 -12.02 3.60
C ALA A 235 -11.24 -11.06 4.43
N PHE A 236 -11.82 -10.38 5.43
CA PHE A 236 -11.17 -9.45 6.35
C PHE A 236 -11.24 -9.94 7.81
N GLN A 237 -11.37 -11.25 8.04
CA GLN A 237 -11.44 -11.80 9.38
C GLN A 237 -10.19 -11.44 10.17
N GLY A 238 -10.37 -10.84 11.35
CA GLY A 238 -9.27 -10.47 12.26
C GLY A 238 -8.51 -9.19 11.88
N CYS A 239 -9.01 -8.41 10.91
CA CYS A 239 -8.51 -7.06 10.64
C CYS A 239 -9.00 -6.09 11.74
N SER A 240 -8.44 -6.22 12.94
CA SER A 240 -8.95 -5.59 14.17
C SER A 240 -8.92 -4.06 14.18
N SER A 241 -8.14 -3.44 13.29
CA SER A 241 -8.05 -1.98 13.15
C SER A 241 -8.93 -1.42 12.03
N LEU A 242 -9.62 -2.27 11.25
CA LEU A 242 -10.38 -1.82 10.08
C LEU A 242 -11.69 -1.20 10.54
N GLU A 243 -11.82 0.12 10.37
CA GLU A 243 -12.96 0.92 10.86
C GLU A 243 -14.00 1.20 9.76
N GLU A 244 -13.56 1.34 8.51
CA GLU A 244 -14.41 1.70 7.38
C GLU A 244 -14.12 0.85 6.13
N LEU A 245 -15.19 0.44 5.44
CA LEU A 245 -15.15 -0.31 4.19
C LEU A 245 -16.42 0.00 3.38
N ASP A 246 -16.27 0.42 2.12
CA ASP A 246 -17.43 0.71 1.25
C ASP A 246 -18.01 -0.59 0.64
N VAL A 247 -19.01 -1.14 1.32
CA VAL A 247 -19.79 -2.31 0.88
C VAL A 247 -21.16 -1.96 0.30
N ARG A 248 -21.43 -0.69 -0.01
CA ARG A 248 -22.77 -0.24 -0.42
C ARG A 248 -23.32 -1.01 -1.61
N GLN A 249 -22.47 -1.30 -2.58
CA GLN A 249 -22.83 -1.97 -3.83
C GLN A 249 -22.38 -3.43 -3.89
N ALA A 250 -22.06 -4.04 -2.73
CA ALA A 250 -21.66 -5.44 -2.68
C ALA A 250 -22.78 -6.34 -3.22
N GLN A 251 -22.41 -7.29 -4.08
CA GLN A 251 -23.28 -8.33 -4.62
C GLN A 251 -23.36 -9.53 -3.68
N SER A 252 -22.30 -9.81 -2.91
CA SER A 252 -22.28 -10.87 -1.94
C SER A 252 -21.44 -10.52 -0.71
N ILE A 253 -21.90 -11.03 0.44
CA ILE A 253 -21.13 -11.03 1.69
C ILE A 253 -21.21 -12.45 2.28
N ASP A 254 -20.08 -13.15 2.23
CA ASP A 254 -19.92 -14.52 2.67
C ASP A 254 -19.70 -14.65 4.20
N PRO A 255 -19.79 -15.86 4.77
CA PRO A 255 -19.73 -16.06 6.22
C PRO A 255 -18.45 -15.49 6.84
N TYR A 256 -18.61 -14.76 7.94
CA TYR A 256 -17.52 -14.18 8.73
C TYR A 256 -16.61 -13.22 7.96
N ALA A 257 -17.03 -12.73 6.78
CA ALA A 257 -16.20 -11.87 5.91
C ALA A 257 -15.59 -10.67 6.66
N LEU A 258 -16.33 -10.08 7.60
CA LEU A 258 -15.91 -8.92 8.39
C LEU A 258 -15.74 -9.23 9.89
N ALA A 259 -15.63 -10.51 10.26
CA ALA A 259 -15.55 -10.93 11.66
C ALA A 259 -14.31 -10.36 12.37
N GLY A 260 -14.50 -9.76 13.54
CA GLY A 260 -13.40 -9.19 14.32
C GLY A 260 -12.80 -7.89 13.78
N THR A 261 -13.50 -7.20 12.87
CA THR A 261 -13.16 -5.82 12.45
C THR A 261 -13.61 -4.77 13.48
N ALA A 262 -13.11 -3.54 13.36
CA ALA A 262 -13.56 -2.38 14.14
C ALA A 262 -14.78 -1.67 13.52
N ILE A 263 -15.28 -2.14 12.37
CA ILE A 263 -16.42 -1.57 11.66
C ILE A 263 -17.64 -1.47 12.57
N GLY A 264 -18.10 -0.24 12.82
CA GLY A 264 -19.27 0.08 13.62
C GLY A 264 -20.57 0.20 12.82
N GLN A 265 -20.47 0.43 11.52
CA GLN A 265 -21.60 0.69 10.65
C GLN A 265 -21.44 0.00 9.30
N VAL A 266 -22.51 -0.67 8.86
CA VAL A 266 -22.62 -1.22 7.51
C VAL A 266 -23.82 -0.56 6.80
N VAL A 267 -23.62 -0.14 5.55
CA VAL A 267 -24.68 0.40 4.70
C VAL A 267 -24.68 -0.40 3.41
N LEU A 268 -25.81 -1.02 3.09
CA LEU A 268 -26.04 -1.74 1.84
C LEU A 268 -27.09 -1.00 1.02
N GLN A 269 -26.86 -0.92 -0.28
CA GLN A 269 -27.72 -0.23 -1.25
C GLN A 269 -28.05 -1.10 -2.46
N ASN A 270 -27.34 -2.21 -2.67
CA ASN A 270 -27.70 -3.18 -3.69
C ASN A 270 -28.87 -4.06 -3.22
N PRO A 271 -30.08 -3.95 -3.79
CA PRO A 271 -31.24 -4.76 -3.39
C PRO A 271 -31.08 -6.26 -3.64
N GLU A 272 -30.16 -6.63 -4.53
CA GLU A 272 -29.87 -8.03 -4.88
C GLU A 272 -28.71 -8.62 -4.08
N VAL A 273 -28.25 -7.94 -3.02
CA VAL A 273 -27.14 -8.41 -2.20
C VAL A 273 -27.42 -9.79 -1.61
N ASN A 274 -26.59 -10.77 -1.99
CA ASN A 274 -26.60 -12.10 -1.41
C ASN A 274 -25.83 -12.08 -0.08
N LEU A 275 -26.58 -11.86 1.00
CA LEU A 275 -26.07 -12.16 2.32
C LEU A 275 -26.11 -13.68 2.49
N THR A 276 -25.05 -14.31 3.00
CA THR A 276 -25.02 -15.75 3.37
C THR A 276 -25.12 -15.95 4.88
N ILE A 277 -25.28 -17.19 5.36
CA ILE A 277 -25.28 -17.49 6.80
C ILE A 277 -24.05 -16.89 7.49
N ASP A 278 -24.21 -16.24 8.63
CA ASP A 278 -23.14 -15.54 9.35
C ASP A 278 -22.41 -14.42 8.55
N ALA A 279 -23.05 -13.79 7.56
CA ALA A 279 -22.45 -12.67 6.80
C ALA A 279 -21.88 -11.55 7.70
N PHE A 280 -22.54 -11.23 8.81
CA PHE A 280 -22.09 -10.28 9.82
C PHE A 280 -21.68 -10.98 11.14
N GLY A 281 -21.40 -12.29 11.04
CA GLY A 281 -21.00 -13.13 12.16
C GLY A 281 -19.73 -12.61 12.83
N GLY A 282 -19.74 -12.50 14.16
CA GLY A 282 -18.57 -12.09 14.94
C GLY A 282 -18.16 -10.61 14.81
N MET A 283 -18.98 -9.76 14.21
CA MET A 283 -18.77 -8.30 14.19
C MET A 283 -19.13 -7.66 15.54
N LYS A 284 -18.21 -7.77 16.51
CA LYS A 284 -18.45 -7.33 17.88
C LYS A 284 -18.60 -5.81 18.03
N ASN A 285 -18.10 -5.02 17.08
CA ASN A 285 -18.18 -3.54 17.12
C ASN A 285 -19.35 -2.99 16.29
N LEU A 286 -20.04 -3.81 15.51
CA LEU A 286 -21.15 -3.39 14.67
C LEU A 286 -22.32 -2.92 15.54
N VAL A 287 -22.74 -1.67 15.34
CA VAL A 287 -23.86 -1.02 16.05
C VAL A 287 -25.04 -0.76 15.12
N TYR A 288 -24.78 -0.50 13.85
CA TYR A 288 -25.79 -0.10 12.86
C TYR A 288 -25.65 -0.84 11.54
N VAL A 289 -26.77 -1.29 10.99
CA VAL A 289 -26.87 -1.83 9.63
C VAL A 289 -28.02 -1.14 8.90
N SER A 290 -27.76 -0.62 7.69
CA SER A 290 -28.82 -0.23 6.76
C SER A 290 -28.95 -1.29 5.69
N LEU A 291 -30.13 -1.91 5.59
CA LEU A 291 -30.47 -2.80 4.50
C LEU A 291 -30.90 -1.99 3.26
N PRO A 292 -30.80 -2.59 2.06
CA PRO A 292 -31.24 -1.94 0.83
C PRO A 292 -32.77 -1.78 0.76
N ASP A 293 -33.21 -0.73 0.08
CA ASP A 293 -34.62 -0.56 -0.26
C ASP A 293 -35.12 -1.74 -1.12
N GLY A 294 -36.26 -2.31 -0.75
CA GLY A 294 -36.88 -3.41 -1.49
C GLY A 294 -36.41 -4.82 -1.10
N MET A 295 -35.54 -4.96 -0.10
CA MET A 295 -35.23 -6.26 0.50
C MET A 295 -36.50 -6.85 1.15
N THR A 296 -36.94 -8.03 0.67
CA THR A 296 -38.17 -8.69 1.13
C THR A 296 -37.94 -9.75 2.21
N GLY A 297 -36.68 -10.16 2.41
CA GLY A 297 -36.31 -11.17 3.40
C GLY A 297 -34.93 -10.93 4.00
N VAL A 298 -34.81 -11.11 5.32
CA VAL A 298 -33.55 -11.20 6.04
C VAL A 298 -33.35 -12.66 6.40
N PRO A 299 -32.42 -13.40 5.77
CA PRO A 299 -32.32 -14.82 6.03
C PRO A 299 -31.80 -15.11 7.46
N GLY A 300 -31.85 -16.37 7.89
CA GLY A 300 -31.51 -16.75 9.27
C GLY A 300 -30.03 -16.61 9.60
N SER A 301 -29.74 -16.46 10.90
CA SER A 301 -28.41 -16.45 11.51
C SER A 301 -27.39 -15.52 10.84
N ARG A 302 -27.74 -14.23 10.60
CA ARG A 302 -26.83 -13.29 9.88
C ARG A 302 -25.98 -12.44 10.78
N PHE A 303 -26.48 -12.17 11.97
CA PHE A 303 -25.85 -11.29 12.94
C PHE A 303 -25.33 -12.05 14.16
N VAL A 304 -25.02 -13.34 14.01
CA VAL A 304 -24.56 -14.19 15.12
C VAL A 304 -23.31 -13.58 15.77
N GLY A 305 -23.41 -13.26 17.06
CA GLY A 305 -22.30 -12.67 17.80
C GLY A 305 -22.03 -11.18 17.53
N ALA A 306 -22.88 -10.50 16.76
CA ALA A 306 -22.90 -9.04 16.63
C ALA A 306 -23.56 -8.40 17.87
N LYS A 307 -22.92 -8.60 19.03
CA LYS A 307 -23.49 -8.30 20.36
C LYS A 307 -23.85 -6.84 20.60
N ASN A 308 -23.19 -5.92 19.89
CA ASN A 308 -23.41 -4.49 20.01
C ASN A 308 -24.37 -3.94 18.95
N LEU A 309 -24.93 -4.79 18.07
CA LEU A 309 -25.86 -4.36 17.04
C LEU A 309 -27.16 -3.90 17.70
N GLN A 310 -27.47 -2.61 17.55
CA GLN A 310 -28.63 -1.96 18.16
C GLN A 310 -29.69 -1.59 17.13
N VAL A 311 -29.29 -1.26 15.90
CA VAL A 311 -30.19 -0.72 14.87
C VAL A 311 -29.99 -1.44 13.54
N VAL A 312 -31.10 -1.91 12.98
CA VAL A 312 -31.17 -2.40 11.60
C VAL A 312 -32.29 -1.61 10.91
N ALA A 313 -31.89 -0.75 9.97
CA ALA A 313 -32.80 0.06 9.15
C ALA A 313 -33.13 -0.64 7.82
N GLY A 314 -34.21 -0.22 7.15
CA GLY A 314 -34.67 -0.83 5.89
C GLY A 314 -35.53 -2.10 6.08
N LEU A 315 -36.15 -2.26 7.27
CA LEU A 315 -36.98 -3.42 7.60
C LEU A 315 -38.47 -3.22 7.25
N GLU A 316 -38.88 -2.04 6.82
CA GLU A 316 -40.30 -1.68 6.61
C GLU A 316 -41.02 -2.53 5.56
N ASN A 317 -40.28 -3.12 4.62
CA ASN A 317 -40.79 -3.99 3.56
C ASN A 317 -40.36 -5.46 3.71
N VAL A 318 -39.63 -5.80 4.78
CA VAL A 318 -39.17 -7.17 5.03
C VAL A 318 -40.35 -8.01 5.54
N THR A 319 -40.71 -9.04 4.79
CA THR A 319 -41.83 -9.96 5.10
C THR A 319 -41.38 -11.32 5.63
N ASP A 320 -40.10 -11.68 5.43
CA ASP A 320 -39.53 -12.94 5.88
C ASP A 320 -38.27 -12.68 6.72
N ILE A 321 -38.25 -13.13 7.97
CA ILE A 321 -37.07 -13.04 8.84
C ILE A 321 -36.74 -14.47 9.26
N GLY A 322 -35.61 -14.97 8.78
CA GLY A 322 -35.19 -16.33 9.06
C GLY A 322 -34.87 -16.56 10.54
N GLU A 323 -34.89 -17.83 10.92
CA GLU A 323 -34.61 -18.28 12.28
C GLU A 323 -33.27 -17.70 12.79
N GLU A 324 -33.27 -17.21 14.03
CA GLU A 324 -32.07 -16.65 14.69
C GLU A 324 -31.40 -15.47 13.95
N ALA A 325 -32.05 -14.82 12.98
CA ALA A 325 -31.46 -13.71 12.21
C ALA A 325 -30.75 -12.67 13.11
N PHE A 326 -31.41 -12.28 14.21
CA PHE A 326 -30.93 -11.31 15.20
C PHE A 326 -30.54 -11.94 16.55
N GLN A 327 -30.34 -13.26 16.62
CA GLN A 327 -29.99 -13.93 17.87
C GLN A 327 -28.63 -13.44 18.38
N GLY A 328 -28.57 -13.09 19.67
CA GLY A 328 -27.34 -12.61 20.30
C GLY A 328 -26.93 -11.20 19.91
N THR A 329 -27.81 -10.45 19.23
CA THR A 329 -27.67 -9.01 19.00
C THR A 329 -28.14 -8.19 20.21
N GLY A 330 -27.83 -6.89 20.23
CA GLY A 330 -28.30 -5.94 21.24
C GLY A 330 -29.67 -5.31 20.92
N MET A 331 -30.40 -5.83 19.94
CA MET A 331 -31.69 -5.29 19.52
C MET A 331 -32.79 -5.62 20.54
N ASN A 332 -33.44 -4.60 21.09
CA ASN A 332 -34.45 -4.76 22.15
C ASN A 332 -35.88 -5.05 21.64
N ALA A 333 -36.18 -4.79 20.38
CA ALA A 333 -37.42 -5.17 19.72
C ALA A 333 -37.28 -5.02 18.19
N TYR A 334 -37.71 -6.02 17.43
CA TYR A 334 -38.02 -5.88 16.01
C TYR A 334 -39.49 -6.24 15.82
N THR A 335 -40.30 -5.29 15.36
CA THR A 335 -41.69 -5.57 15.00
C THR A 335 -41.69 -6.24 13.63
N SER A 336 -41.65 -7.57 13.58
CA SER A 336 -42.17 -8.27 12.41
C SER A 336 -43.65 -7.95 12.33
N LYS A 337 -44.11 -7.21 11.32
CA LYS A 337 -45.53 -7.21 10.99
C LYS A 337 -45.84 -8.63 10.50
N ALA A 338 -46.44 -9.42 11.38
CA ALA A 338 -46.96 -10.75 11.08
C ALA A 338 -48.03 -10.71 9.98
#